data_AF-A0AAV0WPB9-F1
#
_entry.id   AF-A0AAV0WPB9-F1
#
_cell.length_a   1.000
_cell.length_b   1.000
_cell.length_c   1.000
_cell.angle_alpha   90.00
_cell.angle_beta   90.00
_cell.angle_gamma   90.00
#
_symmetry.space_group_name_H-M   'P 1'
#
loop_
_entity.id
_entity.type
_entity.pdbx_description
1 polymer ?
#
loop_
_entity_poly.entity_id
_entity_poly.type
_entity_poly.pdbx_seq_one_letter_code
_entity_poly.pdbx_strand_id
1 'polypeptide(L)'
;MMPCGNIYRNINEYHAHVSLPTTYATPCEFHAASEIYPYHLVLCRDGDVILQPDEWLEEELTFRFKCTGPMMNVHFEPLIPLYAPSPPSNDFA
;
A
#
# COMPACT_ATOMS: atom_id res chain seq x y z
N MET A 1 -1.42 -8.68 11.15
CA MET A 1 -2.90 -8.68 11.17
C MET A 1 -3.36 -7.69 10.11
N MET A 2 -4.11 -8.13 9.10
CA MET A 2 -4.50 -7.25 7.99
C MET A 2 -5.38 -6.10 8.46
N PRO A 3 -5.18 -4.87 7.95
CA PRO A 3 -5.97 -3.71 8.35
C PRO A 3 -7.46 -3.86 8.01
N CYS A 4 -7.83 -4.71 7.03
CA CYS A 4 -9.21 -4.86 6.59
C CYS A 4 -10.20 -5.36 7.63
N GLY A 5 -9.79 -6.29 8.50
CA GLY A 5 -10.66 -6.79 9.57
C GLY A 5 -11.02 -5.72 10.60
N ASN A 6 -10.29 -4.60 10.62
CA ASN A 6 -10.55 -3.46 11.49
C ASN A 6 -11.46 -2.40 10.84
N ILE A 7 -11.76 -2.54 9.54
CA ILE A 7 -12.53 -1.56 8.75
C ILE A 7 -13.91 -2.10 8.44
N TYR A 8 -14.00 -3.34 7.95
CA TYR A 8 -15.25 -4.01 7.57
C TYR A 8 -15.42 -5.29 8.36
N ARG A 9 -16.64 -5.58 8.81
CA ARG A 9 -16.93 -6.81 9.55
C ARG A 9 -17.09 -8.02 8.63
N ASN A 10 -17.47 -7.78 7.38
CA ASN A 10 -17.71 -8.81 6.38
C ASN A 10 -17.65 -8.22 4.96
N ILE A 11 -17.66 -9.11 3.98
CA ILE A 11 -17.54 -8.78 2.55
C ILE A 11 -18.74 -7.96 2.02
N ASN A 12 -19.93 -8.10 2.60
CA ASN A 12 -21.11 -7.35 2.16
C ASN A 12 -21.00 -5.87 2.56
N GLU A 13 -20.48 -5.58 3.75
CA GLU A 13 -20.20 -4.19 4.18
C GLU A 13 -19.17 -3.53 3.27
N TYR A 14 -18.10 -4.26 2.91
CA TYR A 14 -17.11 -3.81 1.94
C TYR A 14 -17.76 -3.46 0.59
N HIS A 15 -18.50 -4.42 0.01
CA HIS A 15 -19.18 -4.21 -1.28
C HIS A 15 -20.16 -3.04 -1.26
N ALA A 16 -20.94 -2.90 -0.18
CA ALA A 16 -21.86 -1.79 -0.03
C ALA A 16 -21.14 -0.44 -0.03
N HIS A 17 -19.99 -0.34 0.64
CA HIS A 17 -19.22 0.91 0.71
C HIS A 17 -18.58 1.27 -0.64
N VAL A 18 -17.89 0.33 -1.29
CA VAL A 18 -17.17 0.60 -2.54
C VAL A 18 -18.10 0.81 -3.74
N SER A 19 -19.36 0.36 -3.65
CA SER A 19 -20.36 0.57 -4.70
C SER A 19 -20.98 1.97 -4.67
N LEU A 20 -20.77 2.76 -3.61
CA LEU A 20 -21.29 4.11 -3.53
C LEU A 20 -20.49 5.05 -4.46
N PRO A 21 -21.16 5.96 -5.17
CA PRO A 21 -20.47 6.97 -5.96
C PRO A 21 -19.62 7.84 -5.04
N THR A 22 -18.42 8.21 -5.49
CA THR A 22 -17.46 9.08 -4.78
C THR A 22 -16.86 8.53 -3.48
N THR A 23 -17.00 7.24 -3.19
CA THR A 23 -16.29 6.61 -2.07
C THR A 23 -14.78 6.65 -2.28
N TYR A 24 -14.06 7.01 -1.22
CA TYR A 24 -12.60 6.92 -1.19
C TYR A 24 -12.13 5.48 -0.99
N ALA A 25 -11.01 5.14 -1.60
CA ALA A 25 -10.33 3.89 -1.31
C ALA A 25 -9.88 3.85 0.17
N THR A 26 -9.77 2.63 0.69
CA THR A 26 -9.26 2.28 2.01
C THR A 26 -8.01 1.42 1.86
N PRO A 27 -7.32 1.07 2.97
CA PRO A 27 -6.22 0.12 2.90
C PRO A 27 -6.59 -1.28 2.38
N CYS A 28 -7.89 -1.60 2.27
CA CYS A 28 -8.33 -2.85 1.67
C CYS A 28 -8.14 -2.91 0.16
N GLU A 29 -8.29 -1.80 -0.53
CA GLU A 29 -8.03 -1.72 -1.97
C GLU A 29 -6.53 -1.90 -2.25
N PHE A 30 -5.65 -1.41 -1.36
CA PHE A 30 -4.20 -1.68 -1.43
C PHE A 30 -3.88 -3.15 -1.28
N HIS A 31 -4.50 -3.82 -0.29
CA HIS A 31 -4.33 -5.25 -0.11
C HIS A 31 -4.86 -6.05 -1.31
N ALA A 32 -6.04 -5.73 -1.81
CA ALA A 32 -6.58 -6.40 -2.99
C ALA A 32 -5.68 -6.17 -4.22
N ALA A 33 -5.14 -4.96 -4.38
CA ALA A 33 -4.23 -4.64 -5.48
C ALA A 33 -2.90 -5.41 -5.38
N SER A 34 -2.34 -5.63 -4.18
CA SER A 34 -1.11 -6.41 -4.02
C SER A 34 -1.28 -7.89 -4.36
N GLU A 35 -2.49 -8.43 -4.30
CA GLU A 35 -2.80 -9.82 -4.69
C GLU A 35 -3.03 -9.96 -6.21
N ILE A 36 -3.42 -8.88 -6.90
CA ILE A 36 -3.80 -8.91 -8.33
C ILE A 36 -2.63 -8.52 -9.22
N TYR A 37 -1.85 -7.53 -8.82
CA TYR A 37 -0.78 -6.96 -9.63
C TYR A 37 0.58 -7.48 -9.18
N PRO A 38 1.55 -7.60 -10.10
CA PRO A 38 2.91 -8.04 -9.78
C PRO A 38 3.75 -6.92 -9.09
N TYR A 39 3.09 -6.00 -8.39
CA TYR A 39 3.71 -4.87 -7.70
C TYR A 39 3.61 -5.04 -6.19
N HIS A 40 4.66 -4.66 -5.48
CA HIS A 40 4.69 -4.69 -4.03
C HIS A 40 4.19 -3.36 -3.49
N LEU A 41 3.04 -3.40 -2.82
CA LEU A 41 2.49 -2.22 -2.18
C LEU A 41 2.84 -2.27 -0.70
N VAL A 42 3.52 -1.22 -0.23
CA VAL A 42 3.81 -1.03 1.20
C VAL A 42 3.04 0.20 1.67
N LEU A 43 2.26 0.03 2.73
CA LEU A 43 1.49 1.11 3.33
C LEU A 43 2.02 1.43 4.73
N CYS A 44 2.41 2.69 4.91
CA CYS A 44 2.87 3.22 6.18
C CYS A 44 1.83 4.15 6.78
N ARG A 45 1.67 4.10 8.11
CA ARG A 45 0.83 5.01 8.88
C ARG A 45 1.59 5.42 10.13
N ASP A 46 1.69 6.73 10.36
CA ASP A 46 2.36 7.31 11.54
C ASP A 46 3.81 6.82 11.77
N GLY A 47 4.48 6.40 10.70
CA GLY A 47 5.85 5.85 10.73
C GLY A 47 5.91 4.32 10.79
N ASP A 48 4.79 3.65 11.07
CA ASP A 48 4.70 2.20 11.16
C ASP A 48 4.22 1.59 9.83
N VAL A 49 4.77 0.43 9.46
CA VAL A 49 4.27 -0.34 8.32
C VAL A 49 3.01 -1.10 8.75
N ILE A 50 1.88 -0.80 8.11
CA ILE A 50 0.58 -1.42 8.42
C ILE A 50 0.12 -2.43 7.36
N LEU A 51 0.76 -2.41 6.18
CA LEU A 51 0.59 -3.38 5.13
C LEU A 51 1.90 -3.53 4.36
N GLN A 52 2.33 -4.77 4.18
CA GLN A 52 3.48 -5.13 3.35
C GLN A 52 3.26 -6.55 2.83
N PRO A 53 3.85 -6.91 1.67
CA PRO A 53 3.92 -8.29 1.21
C PRO A 53 4.71 -9.16 2.19
N ASP A 54 4.37 -10.45 2.26
CA ASP A 54 5.08 -11.43 3.09
C ASP A 54 6.47 -11.77 2.54
N GLU A 55 6.66 -11.65 1.22
CA GLU A 55 7.92 -11.90 0.53
C GLU A 55 8.57 -10.59 0.07
N TRP A 56 9.87 -10.47 0.32
CA TRP A 56 10.69 -9.36 -0.15
C TRP A 56 11.13 -9.61 -1.59
N LEU A 57 10.61 -8.84 -2.54
CA LEU A 57 11.03 -8.87 -3.94
C LEU A 57 11.85 -7.63 -4.31
N GLU A 58 12.25 -7.55 -5.57
CA GLU A 58 13.09 -6.47 -6.12
C GLU A 58 12.54 -5.08 -5.77
N GLU A 59 13.43 -4.19 -5.33
CA GLU A 59 13.06 -2.85 -4.88
C GLU A 59 12.41 -2.01 -5.99
N GLU A 60 12.74 -2.29 -7.26
CA GLU A 60 12.16 -1.63 -8.44
C GLU A 60 10.65 -1.86 -8.59
N LEU A 61 10.12 -2.95 -8.00
CA LEU A 61 8.70 -3.28 -8.02
C LEU A 61 7.97 -2.85 -6.75
N THR A 62 8.65 -2.15 -5.84
CA THR A 62 8.10 -1.74 -4.55
C THR A 62 7.62 -0.29 -4.55
N PHE A 63 6.31 -0.10 -4.44
CA PHE A 63 5.67 1.19 -4.28
C PHE A 63 5.26 1.42 -2.83
N ARG A 64 5.73 2.51 -2.26
CA ARG A 64 5.48 2.87 -0.86
C ARG A 64 4.49 4.02 -0.80
N PHE A 65 3.54 3.92 0.10
CA PHE A 65 2.53 4.94 0.34
C PHE A 65 2.44 5.25 1.82
N LYS A 66 2.19 6.51 2.13
CA LYS A 66 1.78 6.95 3.46
C LYS A 66 0.27 7.13 3.46
N CYS A 67 -0.38 6.69 4.52
CA CYS A 67 -1.80 6.92 4.74
C CYS A 67 -2.02 7.80 5.97
N THR A 68 -2.94 8.76 5.86
CA THR A 68 -3.27 9.70 6.95
C THR A 68 -4.78 9.88 7.08
N GLY A 69 -5.25 10.19 8.29
CA GLY A 69 -6.69 10.34 8.57
C GLY A 69 -7.40 9.03 8.97
N PRO A 70 -8.73 9.05 9.11
CA PRO A 70 -9.52 7.88 9.51
C PRO A 70 -9.41 6.75 8.47
N MET A 71 -9.37 5.48 8.90
CA MET A 71 -9.21 4.32 7.98
C MET A 71 -10.33 4.17 6.93
N MET A 72 -11.52 4.71 7.23
CA MET A 72 -12.69 4.76 6.31
C MET A 72 -12.70 5.99 5.39
N ASN A 73 -11.78 6.94 5.59
CA ASN A 73 -11.67 8.17 4.82
C ASN A 73 -10.21 8.65 4.84
N VAL A 74 -9.36 7.82 4.26
CA VAL A 74 -7.90 7.98 4.36
C VAL A 74 -7.37 8.75 3.16
N HIS A 75 -6.39 9.61 3.41
CA HIS A 75 -5.62 10.27 2.37
C HIS A 75 -4.32 9.49 2.13
N PHE A 76 -4.04 9.19 0.86
CA PHE A 76 -2.84 8.46 0.45
C PHE A 76 -1.86 9.38 -0.27
N GLU A 77 -0.60 9.32 0.16
CA GLU A 77 0.51 10.06 -0.44
C GLU A 77 1.58 9.05 -0.89
N PRO A 78 2.07 9.09 -2.15
CA PRO A 78 3.18 8.25 -2.56
C PRO A 78 4.47 8.67 -1.84
N LEU A 79 5.28 7.69 -1.43
CA LEU A 79 6.59 7.90 -0.83
C LEU A 79 7.67 7.59 -1.86
N ILE A 80 8.46 8.61 -2.20
CA ILE A 80 9.59 8.49 -3.13
C ILE A 80 10.87 8.27 -2.31
N PRO A 81 11.62 7.18 -2.55
CA PRO A 81 12.91 6.97 -1.90
C PRO A 81 13.88 8.12 -2.22
N LEU A 82 14.53 8.69 -1.20
CA LEU A 82 15.51 9.78 -1.37
C LEU A 82 16.88 9.27 -1.85
N TYR A 83 17.17 7.98 -1.65
CA TYR A 83 18.39 7.31 -2.10
C TYR A 83 17.97 6.14 -2.98
N ALA A 84 17.83 6.36 -4.28
CA ALA A 84 17.98 5.24 -5.21
C ALA A 84 19.45 4.80 -5.15
N PRO A 85 19.76 3.50 -4.97
CA PRO A 85 21.13 3.04 -5.06
C PRO A 85 21.71 3.51 -6.39
N SER A 86 22.86 4.17 -6.35
CA SER A 86 23.57 4.55 -7.57
C SER A 86 23.84 3.27 -8.38
N PRO A 87 23.65 3.27 -9.72
CA PRO A 87 24.05 2.12 -10.51
C PRO A 87 25.53 1.83 -10.21
N PRO A 88 25.95 0.55 -10.15
CA PRO A 88 27.34 0.21 -9.85
C PRO A 88 28.24 1.01 -10.78
N SER A 89 29.17 1.77 -10.20
CA SER A 89 30.22 2.42 -10.96
C SER A 89 30.96 1.29 -11.70
N ASN A 90 30.89 1.29 -13.02
CA ASN A 90 31.77 0.47 -13.84
C ASN A 90 33.20 1.03 -13.67
N ASP A 91 33.85 0.70 -12.57
CA ASP A 91 35.30 0.80 -12.44
C ASP A 91 35.90 -0.34 -13.24
N PHE A 92 35.92 -0.18 -14.57
CA PHE A 92 36.88 -0.89 -15.41
C PHE A 92 38.23 -0.20 -15.21
N ALA A 93 39.05 -0.79 -14.33
CA ALA A 93 40.49 -0.59 -14.27
C ALA A 93 41.20 -1.87 -14.70
#